data_AF-A0A520KP41-F1
#
_entry.id   AF-A0A520KP41-F1
#
_cell.length_a   1.000
_cell.length_b   1.000
_cell.length_c   1.000
_cell.angle_alpha   90.00
_cell.angle_beta   90.00
_cell.angle_gamma   90.00
#
_symmetry.space_group_name_H-M   'P 1'
#
loop_
_entity.id
_entity.type
_entity.pdbx_description
1 polymer ?
#
loop_
_entity_poly.entity_id
_entity_poly.type
_entity_poly.pdbx_seq_one_letter_code
_entity_poly.pdbx_strand_id
1 'polypeptide(L)' 'MSDIAAGLVRMISEVVGTVICLAAKSVGMEDRIVLVGTVPTIRIVGDQIRETIAMLGGHAVVPDKASYAAAVGAAMKAR' A
#
# COMPACT_ATOMS: atom_id res chain seq x y z
N MET A 1 15.22 -21.11 5.86
CA MET A 1 14.66 -19.96 6.61
C MET A 1 14.23 -18.82 5.70
N SER A 2 14.95 -18.56 4.59
CA SER A 2 14.54 -17.59 3.55
C SER A 2 13.13 -17.83 3.01
N ASP A 3 12.74 -19.08 2.77
CA ASP A 3 11.43 -19.39 2.18
C ASP A 3 10.25 -19.08 3.10
N ILE A 4 10.42 -19.31 4.41
CA ILE A 4 9.41 -18.98 5.41
C ILE A 4 9.22 -17.45 5.50
N ALA A 5 10.33 -16.70 5.48
CA ALA A 5 10.28 -15.24 5.49
C ALA A 5 9.60 -14.69 4.22
N ALA A 6 9.93 -15.24 3.04
CA ALA A 6 9.29 -14.88 1.79
C ALA A 6 7.79 -15.20 1.79
N GLY A 7 7.41 -16.38 2.31
CA GLY A 7 6.01 -16.78 2.47
C GLY A 7 5.24 -15.83 3.38
N LEU A 8 5.84 -15.42 4.50
CA LEU A 8 5.22 -14.47 5.43
C LEU A 8 5.04 -13.09 4.81
N VAL A 9 6.07 -12.57 4.13
CA VAL A 9 6.02 -11.28 3.44
C VAL A 9 4.91 -11.29 2.38
N ARG A 10 4.81 -12.38 1.61
CA ARG A 10 3.77 -12.53 0.59
C ARG A 10 2.38 -12.56 1.18
N MET A 11 2.17 -13.41 2.19
CA MET A 11 0.87 -13.53 2.87
C MET A 11 0.39 -12.18 3.44
N ILE A 12 1.28 -11.44 4.11
CA ILE A 12 0.93 -10.12 4.67
C ILE A 12 0.59 -9.14 3.54
N SER A 13 1.39 -9.11 2.48
CA SER A 13 1.16 -8.20 1.35
C SER A 13 -0.17 -8.47 0.64
N GLU A 14 -0.53 -9.74 0.45
CA GLU A 14 -1.80 -10.16 -0.14
C GLU A 14 -3.00 -9.81 0.75
N VAL A 15 -2.89 -10.04 2.07
CA VAL A 15 -3.95 -9.66 3.02
C VAL A 15 -4.14 -8.14 3.01
N VAL A 16 -3.06 -7.37 3.09
CA VAL A 16 -3.12 -5.90 3.08
C VAL A 16 -3.71 -5.38 1.78
N GLY A 17 -3.25 -5.86 0.62
CA GLY A 17 -3.78 -5.48 -0.68
C GLY A 17 -5.27 -5.80 -0.84
N THR A 18 -5.71 -6.97 -0.34
CA THR A 18 -7.12 -7.38 -0.36
C THR A 18 -7.99 -6.46 0.47
N VAL A 19 -7.60 -6.21 1.72
CA VAL A 19 -8.38 -5.33 2.63
C VAL A 19 -8.47 -3.91 2.06
N ILE A 20 -7.36 -3.38 1.53
CA ILE A 20 -7.33 -2.05 0.91
C ILE A 20 -8.30 -1.98 -0.28
N CYS A 21 -8.23 -2.94 -1.20
CA CYS A 21 -9.06 -2.93 -2.41
C CYS A 21 -10.55 -3.06 -2.06
N LEU A 22 -10.91 -3.97 -1.14
CA LEU A 22 -12.29 -4.13 -0.71
C LEU A 22 -12.82 -2.89 0.02
N ALA A 23 -12.00 -2.26 0.86
CA ALA A 23 -12.37 -1.00 1.50
C ALA A 23 -12.54 0.16 0.50
N ALA A 24 -11.70 0.22 -0.54
CA ALA A 24 -11.82 1.22 -1.59
C ALA A 24 -13.09 1.00 -2.44
N LYS A 25 -13.39 -0.26 -2.79
CA LYS A 25 -14.62 -0.63 -3.53
C LYS A 25 -15.89 -0.31 -2.77
N SER A 26 -15.90 -0.45 -1.45
CA SER A 26 -17.10 -0.15 -0.64
C SER A 26 -17.51 1.33 -0.70
N VAL A 27 -16.62 2.20 -1.16
CA VAL A 27 -16.84 3.63 -1.36
C VAL A 27 -16.66 4.10 -2.82
N GLY A 28 -16.53 3.17 -3.78
CA GLY A 28 -16.36 3.49 -5.20
C GLY A 28 -15.06 4.24 -5.53
N MET A 29 -13.98 3.97 -4.80
CA MET A 29 -12.66 4.60 -4.97
C MET A 29 -11.54 3.59 -5.27
N GLU A 30 -11.88 2.43 -5.81
CA GLU A 30 -10.92 1.37 -6.14
C GLU A 30 -9.81 1.83 -7.09
N ASP A 31 -10.05 2.82 -7.95
CA ASP A 31 -9.06 3.39 -8.86
C ASP A 31 -8.17 4.50 -8.24
N ARG A 32 -8.45 4.88 -6.98
CA ARG A 32 -7.87 6.06 -6.32
C ARG A 32 -7.21 5.72 -4.99
N ILE A 33 -6.38 4.67 -4.98
CA ILE A 33 -5.67 4.23 -3.78
C ILE A 33 -4.26 4.83 -3.75
N VAL A 34 -3.89 5.46 -2.63
CA VAL A 34 -2.53 5.99 -2.40
C VAL A 34 -1.92 5.30 -1.19
N LEU A 35 -0.82 4.60 -1.40
CA LEU A 35 -0.10 3.88 -0.34
C LEU A 35 1.00 4.79 0.22
N VAL A 36 0.94 5.09 1.53
CA VAL A 36 1.90 5.96 2.22
C VAL A 36 2.58 5.26 3.41
N GLY A 37 3.65 5.86 3.92
CA GLY A 37 4.50 5.29 4.96
C GLY A 37 5.70 4.51 4.40
N THR A 38 6.54 3.97 5.28
CA THR A 38 7.79 3.30 4.89
C THR A 38 7.56 1.92 4.30
N VAL A 39 6.60 1.16 4.80
CA VAL A 39 6.33 -0.22 4.37
C VAL A 39 6.07 -0.35 2.86
N PRO A 40 5.17 0.43 2.23
CA PRO A 40 4.94 0.32 0.78
C PRO A 40 6.15 0.78 -0.07
N THR A 41 7.14 1.45 0.51
CA THR A 41 8.40 1.80 -0.20
C THR A 41 9.40 0.64 -0.26
N ILE A 42 9.20 -0.41 0.54
CA ILE A 42 9.99 -1.64 0.43
C ILE A 42 9.51 -2.37 -0.82
N ARG A 43 10.35 -2.37 -1.87
CA ARG A 43 9.99 -2.84 -3.22
C ARG A 43 9.17 -4.13 -3.24
N ILE A 44 9.64 -5.20 -2.60
CA ILE A 44 8.94 -6.51 -2.62
C ILE A 44 7.54 -6.43 -1.98
N VAL A 45 7.36 -5.64 -0.93
CA VAL A 45 6.07 -5.49 -0.24
C VAL A 45 5.15 -4.59 -1.06
N GLY A 46 5.65 -3.44 -1.51
CA GLY A 46 4.89 -2.48 -2.31
C GLY A 46 4.39 -3.08 -3.61
N ASP A 47 5.25 -3.84 -4.31
CA ASP A 47 4.90 -4.51 -5.56
C ASP A 47 3.81 -5.56 -5.33
N GLN A 48 3.95 -6.41 -4.31
CA GLN A 48 2.96 -7.45 -3.99
C GLN A 48 1.60 -6.87 -3.56
N ILE A 49 1.60 -5.79 -2.79
CA ILE A 49 0.35 -5.09 -2.41
C ILE A 49 -0.33 -4.54 -3.67
N ARG A 50 0.41 -3.85 -4.54
CA ARG A 50 -0.13 -3.27 -5.78
C ARG A 50 -0.61 -4.33 -6.76
N GLU A 51 0.12 -5.44 -6.89
CA GLU A 51 -0.28 -6.59 -7.71
C GLU A 51 -1.59 -7.18 -7.19
N THR A 52 -1.71 -7.38 -5.87
CA THR A 52 -2.95 -7.88 -5.26
C THR A 52 -4.12 -6.93 -5.50
N ILE A 53 -3.92 -5.63 -5.35
CA ILE A 53 -4.95 -4.61 -5.63
C ILE A 53 -5.36 -4.66 -7.11
N ALA A 54 -4.40 -4.75 -8.03
CA ALA A 54 -4.65 -4.84 -9.46
C ALA A 54 -5.41 -6.11 -9.86
N MET A 55 -5.06 -7.28 -9.29
CA MET A 55 -5.79 -8.53 -9.50
C MET A 55 -7.26 -8.45 -9.06
N LEU A 56 -7.53 -7.66 -8.01
CA LEU A 56 -8.88 -7.40 -7.55
C LEU A 56 -9.58 -6.28 -8.33
N GLY A 57 -8.96 -5.71 -9.36
CA GLY A 57 -9.53 -4.67 -10.21
C GLY A 57 -9.48 -3.26 -9.62
N GLY A 58 -8.55 -2.98 -8.70
CA GLY A 58 -8.26 -1.63 -8.22
C GLY A 58 -6.93 -1.10 -8.77
N HIS A 59 -6.64 0.17 -8.50
CA HIS A 59 -5.40 0.82 -8.89
C HIS A 59 -4.79 1.58 -7.71
N ALA A 60 -3.52 1.28 -7.42
CA ALA A 60 -2.76 1.88 -6.33
C ALA A 60 -1.41 2.45 -6.78
N VAL A 61 -1.08 3.60 -6.21
CA VAL A 61 0.22 4.28 -6.40
C VAL A 61 0.99 4.39 -5.08
N VAL A 62 2.31 4.31 -5.15
CA VAL A 62 3.21 4.74 -4.07
C VAL A 62 3.86 6.03 -4.55
N PRO A 63 3.57 7.19 -3.94
CA PRO A 63 4.18 8.45 -4.35
C PRO A 63 5.65 8.52 -3.95
N ASP A 64 6.42 9.36 -4.63
CA ASP A 64 7.75 9.72 -4.17
C ASP A 64 7.69 10.29 -2.75
N LYS A 65 8.66 9.91 -1.91
CA LYS A 65 8.74 10.35 -0.50
C LYS A 65 7.50 9.96 0.33
N ALA A 66 6.82 8.87 -0.02
CA ALA A 66 5.64 8.34 0.71
C ALA A 66 5.82 8.23 2.23
N SER A 67 7.04 7.98 2.71
CA SER A 67 7.38 7.89 4.14
C SER A 67 7.25 9.21 4.91
N TYR A 68 7.26 10.36 4.21
CA TYR A 68 7.21 11.69 4.82
C TYR A 68 5.81 12.31 4.86
N ALA A 69 4.77 11.59 4.40
CA ALA A 69 3.41 12.13 4.32
C ALA A 69 2.93 12.76 5.64
N ALA A 70 3.20 12.11 6.77
CA ALA A 70 2.85 12.62 8.09
C ALA A 70 3.62 13.90 8.47
N ALA A 71 4.93 13.96 8.19
CA ALA A 71 5.75 15.13 8.48
C ALA A 71 5.34 16.34 7.64
N VAL A 72 5.05 16.13 6.34
CA VAL A 72 4.52 17.17 5.45
C VAL A 72 3.18 17.69 5.98
N GLY A 73 2.26 16.79 6.36
CA GLY A 73 0.98 17.17 6.95
C GLY A 73 1.13 17.98 8.24
N ALA A 74 2.07 17.61 9.11
CA ALA A 74 2.36 18.37 10.33
C ALA A 74 2.91 19.77 10.02
N ALA A 75 3.85 19.88 9.08
CA ALA A 75 4.42 21.16 8.67
C ALA A 75 3.36 22.11 8.05
N MET A 76 2.44 21.57 7.26
CA MET A 76 1.34 22.37 6.68
C MET A 76 0.36 22.88 7.74
N LYS A 77 0.13 22.14 8.82
CA LYS A 77 -0.75 22.54 9.92
C LYS A 77 -0.13 23.62 10.83
N ALA A 78 1.21 23.66 10.90
CA ALA A 78 1.93 24.62 11.74
C ALA A 78 2.06 26.02 11.10
N ARG A 79 1.69 26.15 9.83
CA ARG A 79 1.63 27.42 9.09
C ARG A 79 0.24 28.04 9.21
#